data_AF-A0A522RIK0-F1
#
_entry.id   AF-A0A522RIK0-F1
#
_cell.length_a   1.000
_cell.length_b   1.000
_cell.length_c   1.000
_cell.angle_alpha   90.00
_cell.angle_beta   90.00
_cell.angle_gamma   90.00
#
_symmetry.space_group_name_H-M   'P 1'
#
loop_
_entity.id
_entity.type
_entity.pdbx_description
1 polymer ?
#
loop_
_entity_poly.entity_id
_entity_poly.type
_entity_poly.pdbx_seq_one_letter_code
_entity_poly.pdbx_strand_id
1 'polypeptide(L)'
;MTITLTKLYSLLSDKLGKDTAENLTEYIEAKMETDLKNMNVATKSDIAELRGDFKAELAKAKADMIKWSVSLFVVTVLLIVGLYFK
;
A
#
# COMPACT_ATOMS: atom_id res chain seq x y z
N MET A 1 6.96 21.29 -20.52
CA MET A 1 7.59 20.30 -21.42
C MET A 1 8.72 19.63 -20.67
N THR A 2 8.72 18.30 -20.58
CA THR A 2 9.84 17.52 -20.03
C THR A 2 10.79 17.14 -21.18
N ILE A 3 12.10 17.26 -20.96
CA ILE A 3 13.11 16.83 -21.94
C ILE A 3 13.75 15.52 -21.46
N THR A 4 14.36 14.77 -22.38
CA THR A 4 15.09 13.55 -22.04
C THR A 4 16.42 13.88 -21.38
N LEU A 5 16.96 12.95 -20.58
CA LEU A 5 18.26 13.10 -19.92
C LEU A 5 19.39 13.35 -20.94
N THR A 6 19.36 12.67 -22.08
CA THR A 6 20.31 12.88 -23.18
C THR A 6 20.22 14.28 -23.77
N LYS A 7 19.01 14.83 -23.88
CA LYS A 7 18.81 16.20 -24.38
C LYS A 7 19.17 17.26 -23.34
N LEU A 8 19.04 16.94 -22.06
CA LEU A 8 19.57 17.75 -20.97
C LEU A 8 21.11 17.77 -21.02
N TYR A 9 21.75 16.60 -21.16
CA TYR A 9 23.21 16.50 -21.34
C TYR A 9 23.70 17.36 -22.49
N SER A 10 23.08 17.28 -23.68
CA SER A 10 23.50 18.10 -24.83
C SER A 10 23.42 19.59 -24.55
N LEU A 11 22.34 20.05 -23.89
CA LEU A 11 22.14 21.46 -23.57
C LEU A 11 23.13 21.96 -22.51
N LEU A 12 23.43 21.13 -21.51
CA LEU A 12 24.42 21.45 -20.48
C LEU A 12 25.82 21.45 -21.07
N SER A 13 26.15 20.49 -21.94
CA SER A 13 27.45 20.39 -22.60
C SER A 13 27.74 21.60 -23.47
N ASP A 14 26.72 22.10 -24.19
CA ASP A 14 26.85 23.29 -25.05
C ASP A 14 27.07 24.58 -24.25
N LYS A 15 26.63 24.66 -22.99
CA LYS A 15 26.68 25.90 -22.17
C LYS A 15 27.73 25.88 -21.06
N LEU A 16 28.04 24.71 -20.50
CA LEU A 16 28.82 24.55 -19.27
C LEU A 16 30.04 23.63 -19.46
N GLY A 17 30.23 23.08 -20.66
CA GLY A 17 31.27 22.10 -20.96
C GLY A 17 30.86 20.68 -20.60
N LYS A 18 31.55 19.70 -21.21
CA LYS A 18 31.24 18.27 -21.10
C LYS A 18 31.32 17.76 -19.66
N ASP A 19 32.41 18.06 -18.96
CA ASP A 19 32.65 17.56 -17.60
C ASP A 19 31.56 18.02 -16.61
N THR A 20 31.14 19.29 -16.71
CA THR A 20 30.05 19.82 -15.89
C THR A 20 28.70 19.20 -16.24
N ALA A 21 28.46 19.01 -17.55
CA ALA A 21 27.22 18.41 -18.04
C ALA A 21 27.08 16.96 -17.57
N GLU A 22 28.16 16.18 -17.66
CA GLU A 22 28.24 14.78 -17.25
C GLU A 22 27.90 14.63 -15.76
N ASN A 23 28.64 15.34 -14.89
CA ASN A 23 28.42 15.32 -13.44
C ASN A 23 26.98 15.69 -13.04
N LEU A 24 26.40 16.69 -13.70
CA LEU A 24 25.02 17.12 -13.40
C LEU A 24 24.00 16.09 -13.87
N THR A 25 24.19 15.50 -15.05
CA THR A 25 23.27 14.45 -15.52
C THR A 25 23.38 13.16 -14.72
N GLU A 26 24.58 12.76 -14.30
CA GLU A 26 24.77 11.61 -13.40
C GLU A 26 24.11 11.83 -12.05
N TYR A 27 24.27 13.01 -11.45
CA TYR A 27 23.61 13.34 -10.19
C TYR A 27 22.07 13.26 -10.32
N ILE A 28 21.52 13.80 -11.42
CA ILE A 28 20.08 13.75 -11.69
C ILE A 28 19.61 12.31 -11.88
N GLU A 29 20.33 11.49 -12.63
CA GLU A 29 20.00 10.09 -12.84
C GLU A 29 20.01 9.30 -11.53
N ALA A 30 21.06 9.43 -10.73
CA ALA A 30 21.17 8.78 -9.42
C ALA A 30 20.05 9.23 -8.46
N LYS A 31 19.70 10.52 -8.49
CA LYS A 31 18.60 11.07 -7.67
C LYS A 31 17.25 10.51 -8.13
N MET A 32 17.00 10.46 -9.43
CA MET A 32 15.78 9.88 -10.00
C MET A 32 15.64 8.39 -9.65
N GLU A 33 16.71 7.60 -9.78
CA GLU A 33 16.69 6.19 -9.42
C GLU A 33 16.40 5.99 -7.92
N THR A 34 17.03 6.80 -7.07
CA THR A 34 16.80 6.79 -5.62
C THR A 34 15.35 7.13 -5.28
N ASP A 35 14.79 8.17 -5.89
CA ASP A 35 13.41 8.59 -5.64
C ASP A 35 12.41 7.53 -6.12
N LEU A 36 12.64 6.91 -7.29
CA LEU A 36 11.83 5.78 -7.78
C LEU A 36 11.90 4.57 -6.84
N LYS A 37 13.09 4.23 -6.35
CA LYS A 37 13.28 3.14 -5.38
C LYS A 37 12.53 3.42 -4.08
N ASN A 38 12.63 4.64 -3.57
CA ASN A 38 11.94 5.05 -2.35
C ASN A 38 10.41 5.03 -2.52
N MET A 39 9.89 5.50 -3.65
CA MET A 39 8.46 5.41 -3.97
C MET A 39 7.98 3.95 -4.03
N ASN A 40 8.77 3.06 -4.63
CA ASN A 40 8.44 1.63 -4.69
C ASN A 40 8.45 0.98 -3.29
N VAL A 41 9.40 1.36 -2.42
CA VAL A 41 9.45 0.88 -1.03
C VAL A 41 8.23 1.37 -0.24
N ALA A 42 7.90 2.67 -0.33
CA ALA A 42 6.71 3.23 0.31
C ALA A 42 5.44 2.49 -0.14
N THR A 43 5.25 2.35 -1.46
CA THR A 43 4.09 1.63 -2.02
C THR A 43 3.99 0.19 -1.52
N LYS A 44 5.12 -0.53 -1.42
CA LYS A 44 5.13 -1.91 -0.89
C LYS A 44 4.79 -1.95 0.60
N SER A 45 5.28 -0.98 1.38
CA SER A 45 4.95 -0.86 2.80
C SER A 45 3.45 -0.62 2.99
N ASP A 46 2.89 0.34 2.26
CA ASP A 46 1.47 0.69 2.33
C ASP A 46 0.58 -0.50 1.95
N ILE A 47 0.95 -1.27 0.92
CA ILE A 47 0.25 -2.50 0.53
C ILE A 47 0.34 -3.57 1.63
N ALA A 48 1.49 -3.69 2.30
CA ALA A 48 1.65 -4.66 3.38
C ALA A 48 0.79 -4.30 4.60
N GLU A 49 0.72 -3.01 4.95
CA GLU A 49 -0.14 -2.48 6.01
C GLU A 49 -1.62 -2.71 5.69
N LEU A 50 -2.07 -2.31 4.49
CA LEU A 50 -3.45 -2.54 4.04
C LEU A 50 -3.84 -4.03 4.06
N ARG A 51 -2.93 -4.93 3.68
CA ARG A 51 -3.16 -6.38 3.78
C ARG A 51 -3.26 -6.86 5.22
N GLY A 52 -2.50 -6.26 6.13
CA GLY A 52 -2.57 -6.53 7.57
C GLY A 52 -3.92 -6.11 8.15
N ASP A 53 -4.31 -4.87 7.91
CA ASP A 53 -5.58 -4.30 8.36
C ASP A 53 -6.77 -5.09 7.82
N PHE A 54 -6.77 -5.39 6.52
CA PHE A 54 -7.84 -6.17 5.91
C PHE A 54 -7.96 -7.57 6.53
N LYS A 55 -6.84 -8.25 6.83
CA LYS A 55 -6.87 -9.54 7.53
C LYS A 55 -7.43 -9.40 8.95
N ALA A 56 -7.05 -8.34 9.66
CA ALA A 56 -7.54 -8.09 11.01
C ALA A 56 -9.05 -7.79 11.03
N GLU A 57 -9.53 -6.95 10.12
CA GLU A 57 -10.96 -6.66 9.95
C GLU A 57 -11.75 -7.90 9.54
N LEU A 58 -11.22 -8.71 8.62
CA LEU A 58 -11.84 -9.98 8.24
C LEU A 58 -11.94 -10.95 9.43
N ALA A 59 -10.90 -11.02 10.27
CA ALA A 59 -10.92 -11.85 11.47
C ALA A 59 -11.98 -11.36 12.49
N LYS A 60 -12.07 -10.03 12.69
CA LYS A 60 -13.10 -9.42 13.54
C LYS A 60 -14.50 -9.70 13.00
N ALA A 61 -14.74 -9.48 11.71
CA ALA A 61 -16.02 -9.74 11.07
C ALA A 61 -16.44 -11.22 11.20
N LYS A 62 -15.51 -12.17 11.03
CA LYS A 62 -15.77 -13.59 11.26
C LYS A 62 -16.15 -13.88 12.72
N ALA A 63 -15.43 -13.29 13.68
CA ALA A 63 -15.73 -13.47 15.10
C ALA A 63 -17.11 -12.91 15.47
N ASP A 64 -17.46 -11.73 14.95
CA ASP A 64 -18.77 -11.12 15.16
C ASP A 64 -19.89 -11.96 14.54
N MET A 65 -19.70 -12.48 13.32
CA MET A 65 -20.66 -13.39 12.69
C MET A 65 -20.89 -14.65 13.55
N ILE A 66 -19.83 -15.26 14.07
CA ILE A 66 -19.95 -16.42 14.96
C ILE A 66 -20.72 -16.03 16.23
N LYS A 67 -20.37 -14.91 16.86
CA LYS A 67 -21.02 -14.43 18.08
C LYS A 67 -22.52 -14.23 17.88
N TRP A 68 -22.93 -13.58 16.79
CA TRP A 68 -24.33 -13.36 16.46
C TRP A 68 -25.06 -14.66 16.12
N SER A 69 -24.40 -15.56 15.37
CA SER A 69 -24.95 -16.88 15.04
C SER A 69 -25.22 -17.71 16.30
N VAL A 70 -24.25 -17.79 17.22
CA VAL A 70 -24.42 -18.50 18.50
C VAL A 70 -25.52 -17.87 19.34
N SER A 71 -25.56 -16.54 19.42
CA SER A 71 -26.61 -15.83 20.18
C SER A 71 -28.01 -16.14 19.64
N LEU A 72 -28.17 -16.17 18.32
CA LEU A 72 -29.41 -16.57 17.66
C LEU A 72 -29.82 -17.99 18.05
N PHE A 73 -28.90 -18.96 18.00
CA PHE A 73 -29.19 -20.35 18.37
C PHE A 73 -29.55 -20.51 19.86
N VAL A 74 -28.89 -19.77 20.76
CA VAL A 74 -29.23 -19.81 22.19
C VAL A 74 -30.66 -19.32 22.42
N VAL A 75 -31.04 -18.20 21.78
CA VAL A 75 -32.41 -17.68 21.88
C VAL A 75 -33.44 -18.67 21.34
N THR A 76 -33.18 -19.31 20.19
CA THR A 76 -34.12 -20.27 19.61
C THR A 76 -34.28 -21.52 20.47
N VAL A 77 -33.19 -22.04 21.07
CA VAL A 77 -33.26 -23.16 22.01
C VAL A 77 -34.08 -22.79 23.24
N LEU A 78 -33.86 -21.61 23.83
CA LEU A 78 -34.63 -21.16 25.00
C LEU A 78 -36.13 -21.03 24.68
N LEU A 79 -36.49 -20.52 23.50
CA LEU A 79 -37.89 -20.44 23.06
C LEU A 79 -38.52 -21.83 22.93
N ILE A 80 -37.82 -22.77 22.29
CA ILE A 80 -38.31 -24.15 22.14
C ILE A 80 -38.50 -24.81 23.50
N VAL A 81 -37.50 -24.73 24.38
CA VAL A 81 -37.57 -25.28 25.74
C VAL A 81 -38.74 -24.66 26.52
N GLY A 82 -38.92 -23.34 26.45
CA GLY A 82 -40.04 -22.66 27.09
C GLY A 82 -41.41 -23.13 26.62
N LEU A 83 -41.54 -23.57 25.36
CA LEU A 83 -42.78 -24.17 24.85
C LEU A 83 -43.04 -25.58 25.39
N TYR A 84 -42.01 -26.36 25.72
CA TYR A 84 -42.16 -27.70 26.29
C TYR A 84 -42.53 -27.70 27.79
N PHE A 85 -42.22 -26.63 28.51
CA PHE A 85 -42.51 -26.47 29.95
C PHE A 85 -43.78 -25.64 30.24
N LYS A 86 -44.54 -25.29 29.21
CA LYS A 86 -45.86 -24.64 29.30
C LYS A 86 -46.96 -25.67 29.10
#